data_AF-A0A852LA22-F1
#
_entry.id   AF-A0A852LA22-F1
#
_cell.length_a   1.000
_cell.length_b   1.000
_cell.length_c   1.000
_cell.angle_alpha   90.00
_cell.angle_beta   90.00
_cell.angle_gamma   90.00
#
_symmetry.space_group_name_H-M   'P 1'
#
loop_
_entity.id
_entity.type
_entity.pdbx_description
1 polymer ?
#
loop_
_entity_poly.entity_id
_entity_poly.type
_entity_poly.pdbx_seq_one_letter_code
_entity_poly.pdbx_strand_id
1 'polypeptide(L)'
;RPLVAAGRKRGRVEPGGFEVVPIEDPVKRARVLDAEGLALGSVIAASNKAKRDLIDDSFNRYSFNEDEDELPEWFRQEEQQHRRRQLPVDKQTVEAYRQRWRQINARPIKKVAEAKARKKKRMLKKMEQMKKKAEAVVSTVDISEREKVAQLRR
;
A
#
# COMPACT_ATOMS: atom_id res chain seq x y z
N ARG A 1 -25.46 -6.05 18.68
CA ARG A 1 -24.74 -4.99 19.45
C ARG A 1 -24.67 -3.76 18.56
N PRO A 2 -25.36 -2.65 18.86
CA PRO A 2 -25.24 -1.44 18.07
C PRO A 2 -23.91 -0.73 18.38
N LEU A 3 -23.33 -0.09 17.36
CA LEU A 3 -22.08 0.67 17.47
C LEU A 3 -22.37 2.00 18.18
N VAL A 4 -21.68 2.21 19.31
CA VAL A 4 -21.80 3.40 20.14
C VAL A 4 -21.23 4.61 19.39
N ALA A 5 -22.03 5.66 19.22
CA ALA A 5 -21.58 6.93 18.66
C ALA A 5 -20.48 7.53 19.55
N ALA A 6 -19.29 7.74 18.97
CA ALA A 6 -18.18 8.36 19.67
C ALA A 6 -18.53 9.82 20.01
N GLY A 7 -18.62 10.12 21.31
CA GLY A 7 -18.97 11.44 21.81
C GLY A 7 -17.98 12.51 21.36
N ARG A 8 -18.50 13.60 20.76
CA ARG A 8 -17.78 14.86 20.57
C ARG A 8 -17.36 15.41 21.93
N LYS A 9 -16.08 15.35 22.27
CA LYS A 9 -15.52 16.10 23.40
C LYS A 9 -15.54 17.59 23.05
N ARG A 10 -16.50 18.34 23.61
CA ARG A 10 -16.45 19.81 23.59
C ARG A 10 -15.34 20.24 24.55
N GLY A 11 -14.36 20.99 24.04
CA GLY A 11 -13.30 21.60 24.85
C GLY A 11 -13.88 22.64 25.81
N ARG A 12 -13.28 22.76 26.99
CA ARG A 12 -13.60 23.79 27.99
C ARG A 12 -13.19 25.16 27.42
N VAL A 13 -14.13 26.12 27.37
CA VAL A 13 -13.88 27.49 26.90
C VAL A 13 -13.51 28.35 28.11
N GLU A 14 -12.28 28.86 28.16
CA GLU A 14 -11.84 29.88 29.12
C GLU A 14 -12.19 31.27 28.59
N PRO A 15 -12.68 32.22 29.42
CA PRO A 15 -13.09 33.54 28.95
C PRO A 15 -11.86 34.35 28.50
N GLY A 16 -11.75 34.58 27.20
CA GLY A 16 -10.63 35.28 26.55
C GLY A 16 -9.70 34.39 25.71
N GLY A 17 -9.92 33.07 25.68
CA GLY A 17 -9.18 32.14 24.82
C GLY A 17 -9.91 31.86 23.51
N PHE A 18 -9.18 31.83 22.40
CA PHE A 18 -9.72 31.47 21.08
C PHE A 18 -10.15 29.99 21.02
N GLU A 19 -11.31 29.73 20.40
CA GLU A 19 -11.81 28.37 20.17
C GLU A 19 -10.96 27.69 19.10
N VAL A 20 -10.07 26.80 19.53
CA VAL A 20 -9.27 25.97 18.60
C VAL A 20 -10.17 24.86 18.07
N VAL A 21 -10.78 25.12 16.92
CA VAL A 21 -11.49 24.09 16.14
C VAL A 21 -10.46 23.09 15.61
N PRO A 22 -10.64 21.77 15.79
CA PRO A 22 -9.77 20.78 15.20
C PRO A 22 -9.76 20.96 13.67
N ILE A 23 -8.61 21.24 13.10
CA ILE A 23 -8.43 21.22 11.65
C ILE A 23 -8.62 19.76 11.22
N GLU A 24 -9.74 19.46 10.56
CA GLU A 24 -9.92 18.16 9.90
C GLU A 24 -8.82 18.03 8.84
N ASP A 25 -7.86 17.12 9.06
CA ASP A 25 -6.72 16.88 8.17
C ASP A 25 -7.12 16.96 6.68
N PRO A 26 -6.87 18.06 5.94
CA PRO A 26 -7.29 18.19 4.55
C PRO A 26 -6.51 17.22 3.65
N VAL A 27 -5.41 16.66 4.18
CA VAL A 27 -4.44 15.81 3.47
C VAL A 27 -4.89 14.35 3.33
N LYS A 28 -5.96 13.90 4.01
CA LYS A 28 -6.47 12.52 3.85
C LYS A 28 -7.21 12.28 2.54
N ARG A 29 -7.35 13.30 1.68
CA ARG A 29 -8.13 13.22 0.43
C ARG A 29 -7.28 13.29 -0.84
N ALA A 30 -5.97 13.06 -0.77
CA ALA A 30 -5.31 12.48 -1.94
C ALA A 30 -5.82 11.03 -2.06
N ARG A 31 -7.08 10.89 -2.54
CA ARG A 31 -7.71 9.60 -2.80
C ARG A 31 -6.71 8.83 -3.64
N VAL A 32 -6.23 7.70 -3.14
CA VAL A 32 -5.43 6.79 -3.94
C VAL A 32 -6.30 6.41 -5.12
N LEU A 33 -5.97 6.94 -6.29
CA LEU A 33 -6.73 6.69 -7.51
C LEU A 33 -6.42 5.27 -7.99
N ASP A 34 -7.46 4.60 -8.48
CA ASP A 34 -7.30 3.36 -9.22
C ASP A 34 -6.47 3.58 -10.48
N ALA A 35 -5.95 2.50 -11.08
CA ALA A 35 -5.14 2.60 -12.29
C ALA A 35 -5.85 3.32 -13.45
N GLU A 36 -7.17 3.15 -13.55
CA GLU A 36 -8.02 3.86 -14.52
C GLU A 36 -8.14 5.35 -14.18
N GLY A 37 -8.31 5.68 -12.90
CA GLY A 37 -8.31 7.07 -12.43
C GLY A 37 -6.96 7.76 -12.64
N LEU A 38 -5.84 7.05 -12.47
CA LEU A 38 -4.50 7.56 -12.79
C LEU A 38 -4.33 7.80 -14.30
N ALA A 39 -4.83 6.88 -15.14
CA ALA A 39 -4.80 7.05 -16.58
C ALA A 39 -5.61 8.28 -17.03
N LEU A 40 -6.84 8.44 -16.54
CA LEU A 40 -7.63 9.65 -16.79
C LEU A 40 -6.97 10.92 -16.26
N GLY A 41 -6.42 10.86 -15.05
CA GLY A 41 -5.68 11.98 -14.47
C GLY A 41 -4.50 12.39 -15.35
N SER A 42 -3.80 11.44 -15.96
CA SER A 42 -2.69 11.72 -16.88
C SER A 42 -3.15 12.42 -18.16
N VAL A 43 -4.31 12.02 -18.72
CA VAL A 43 -4.91 12.64 -19.91
C VAL A 43 -5.34 14.08 -19.60
N ILE A 44 -5.98 14.30 -18.45
CA ILE A 44 -6.40 15.63 -17.99
C ILE A 44 -5.18 16.53 -17.76
N ALA A 45 -4.12 15.99 -17.17
CA ALA A 45 -2.88 16.74 -16.92
C ALA A 45 -2.13 17.09 -18.23
N ALA A 46 -2.20 16.22 -19.24
CA ALA A 46 -1.49 16.40 -20.50
C ALA A 46 -2.14 17.47 -21.40
N SER A 47 -3.47 17.62 -21.39
CA SER A 47 -4.15 18.52 -22.31
C SER A 47 -5.44 19.14 -21.75
N ASN A 48 -5.53 20.47 -21.85
CA ASN A 48 -6.75 21.22 -21.57
C ASN A 48 -7.88 20.94 -22.58
N LYS A 49 -7.57 20.47 -23.80
CA LYS A 49 -8.59 20.06 -24.76
C LYS A 49 -9.21 18.74 -24.34
N ALA A 50 -8.38 17.74 -24.04
CA ALA A 50 -8.85 16.44 -23.56
C ALA A 50 -9.69 16.58 -22.27
N LYS A 51 -9.34 17.52 -21.39
CA LYS A 51 -10.18 17.86 -20.23
C LYS A 51 -11.58 18.36 -20.63
N ARG A 52 -11.70 19.22 -21.65
CA ARG A 52 -13.00 19.71 -22.13
C ARG A 52 -13.82 18.59 -22.75
N ASP A 53 -13.19 17.81 -23.65
CA ASP A 53 -13.84 16.67 -24.30
C ASP A 53 -14.39 15.67 -23.25
N LEU A 54 -13.64 15.43 -22.16
CA LEU A 54 -14.10 14.60 -21.04
C LEU A 54 -15.28 15.18 -20.26
N ILE A 55 -15.36 16.51 -20.12
CA ILE A 55 -16.49 17.18 -19.46
C ILE A 55 -17.73 17.07 -20.35
N ASP A 56 -17.58 17.29 -21.65
CA ASP A 56 -18.69 17.17 -22.61
C ASP A 56 -19.20 15.72 -22.64
N ASP A 57 -18.28 14.74 -22.68
CA ASP A 57 -18.60 13.31 -22.57
C ASP A 57 -19.25 12.92 -21.24
N SER A 58 -19.11 13.73 -20.18
CA SER A 58 -19.68 13.42 -18.87
C SER A 58 -21.20 13.49 -18.87
N PHE A 59 -21.80 14.28 -19.77
CA PHE A 59 -23.25 14.30 -20.02
C PHE A 59 -23.64 13.11 -20.90
N ASN A 60 -24.36 12.16 -20.32
CA ASN A 60 -24.66 10.88 -20.96
C ASN A 60 -26.02 10.34 -20.49
N ARG A 61 -26.44 9.18 -21.04
CA ARG A 61 -27.72 8.51 -20.70
C ARG A 61 -27.92 8.35 -19.19
N TYR A 62 -26.83 8.27 -18.44
CA TYR A 62 -26.78 8.00 -17.03
C TYR A 62 -26.55 9.24 -16.14
N SER A 63 -26.57 10.47 -16.67
CA SER A 63 -26.18 11.66 -15.89
C SER A 63 -27.26 12.23 -14.96
N PHE A 64 -28.54 11.86 -15.14
CA PHE A 64 -29.67 12.44 -14.40
C PHE A 64 -30.38 11.39 -13.54
N ASN A 65 -29.83 11.04 -12.38
CA ASN A 65 -30.60 10.36 -11.33
C ASN A 65 -30.43 11.12 -10.03
N GLU A 66 -31.47 11.87 -9.71
CA GLU A 66 -31.55 12.68 -8.50
C GLU A 66 -31.96 11.80 -7.30
N ASP A 67 -32.55 10.62 -7.55
CA ASP A 67 -33.16 9.76 -6.53
C ASP A 67 -32.28 8.57 -6.08
N GLU A 68 -31.00 8.50 -6.48
CA GLU A 68 -30.09 7.37 -6.19
C GLU A 68 -30.08 6.99 -4.69
N ASP A 69 -30.09 8.00 -3.81
CA ASP A 69 -30.06 7.83 -2.36
C ASP A 69 -31.37 7.28 -1.76
N GLU A 70 -32.49 7.41 -2.46
CA GLU A 70 -33.81 6.91 -2.01
C GLU A 70 -34.04 5.44 -2.43
N LEU A 71 -33.22 4.91 -3.35
CA LEU A 71 -33.38 3.55 -3.84
C LEU A 71 -32.82 2.50 -2.87
N PRO A 72 -33.47 1.32 -2.78
CA PRO A 72 -32.96 0.20 -2.02
C PRO A 72 -31.53 -0.19 -2.42
N GLU A 73 -30.72 -0.56 -1.43
CA GLU A 73 -29.31 -0.92 -1.62
C GLU A 73 -29.11 -2.05 -2.65
N TRP A 74 -30.01 -3.04 -2.68
CA TRP A 74 -29.91 -4.15 -3.63
C TRP A 74 -30.06 -3.67 -5.09
N PHE A 75 -30.92 -2.67 -5.33
CA PHE A 75 -31.12 -2.08 -6.66
C PHE A 75 -29.91 -1.25 -7.08
N ARG A 76 -29.36 -0.44 -6.17
CA ARG A 76 -28.13 0.34 -6.44
C ARG A 76 -26.93 -0.54 -6.79
N GLN A 77 -26.74 -1.65 -6.07
CA GLN A 77 -25.64 -2.57 -6.32
C GLN A 77 -25.75 -3.30 -7.67
N GLU A 78 -26.97 -3.68 -8.05
CA GLU A 78 -27.24 -4.27 -9.36
C GLU A 78 -27.06 -3.22 -10.47
N GLU A 79 -27.63 -2.04 -10.29
CA GLU A 79 -27.51 -0.94 -11.25
C GLU A 79 -26.05 -0.55 -11.51
N GLN A 80 -25.23 -0.41 -10.46
CA GLN A 80 -23.81 -0.03 -10.59
C GLN A 80 -22.98 -1.04 -11.40
N GLN A 81 -23.39 -2.30 -11.47
CA GLN A 81 -22.73 -3.31 -12.32
C GLN A 81 -23.05 -3.13 -13.80
N HIS A 82 -24.31 -2.83 -14.11
CA HIS A 82 -24.80 -2.71 -15.49
C HIS A 82 -24.60 -1.30 -16.07
N ARG A 83 -24.49 -0.30 -15.21
CA ARG A 83 -24.41 1.12 -15.56
C ARG A 83 -22.97 1.60 -15.72
N ARG A 84 -22.16 0.83 -16.45
CA ARG A 84 -20.73 1.14 -16.64
C ARG A 84 -20.47 1.66 -18.04
N ARG A 85 -20.05 2.92 -18.13
CA ARG A 85 -19.53 3.48 -19.38
C ARG A 85 -18.09 3.08 -19.58
N GLN A 86 -17.73 2.78 -20.82
CA GLN A 86 -16.34 2.63 -21.21
C GLN A 86 -15.74 4.03 -21.29
N LEU A 87 -14.78 4.34 -20.41
CA LEU A 87 -14.08 5.62 -20.47
C LEU A 87 -13.15 5.63 -21.69
N PRO A 88 -12.95 6.79 -22.34
CA PRO A 88 -12.02 6.94 -23.47
C PRO A 88 -10.57 6.95 -22.95
N VAL A 89 -10.13 5.83 -22.37
CA VAL A 89 -8.78 5.63 -21.87
C VAL A 89 -8.11 4.50 -22.64
N ASP A 90 -6.84 4.71 -22.94
CA ASP A 90 -6.02 3.67 -23.54
C ASP A 90 -5.74 2.54 -22.55
N LYS A 91 -6.01 1.30 -22.99
CA LYS A 91 -5.84 0.09 -22.18
C LYS A 91 -4.38 -0.14 -21.82
N GLN A 92 -3.45 0.19 -22.72
CA GLN A 92 -2.00 -0.01 -22.48
C GLN A 92 -1.53 0.88 -21.32
N THR A 93 -1.99 2.13 -21.30
CA THR A 93 -1.70 3.09 -20.23
C THR A 93 -2.23 2.59 -18.88
N VAL A 94 -3.47 2.08 -18.84
CA VAL A 94 -4.05 1.49 -17.62
C VAL A 94 -3.23 0.29 -17.13
N GLU A 95 -2.83 -0.60 -18.04
CA GLU A 95 -2.01 -1.76 -17.71
C GLU A 95 -0.63 -1.37 -17.18
N ALA A 96 -0.01 -0.34 -17.74
CA ALA A 96 1.25 0.20 -17.25
C ALA A 96 1.14 0.68 -15.79
N TYR A 97 0.06 1.39 -15.44
CA TYR A 97 -0.21 1.76 -14.05
C TYR A 97 -0.46 0.53 -13.17
N ARG A 98 -1.24 -0.46 -13.62
CA ARG A 98 -1.44 -1.72 -12.87
C ARG A 98 -0.12 -2.46 -12.64
N GLN A 99 0.78 -2.49 -13.63
CA GLN A 99 2.10 -3.10 -13.50
C GLN A 99 2.96 -2.33 -12.48
N ARG A 100 2.96 -1.00 -12.53
CA ARG A 100 3.67 -0.16 -11.54
C ARG A 100 3.21 -0.45 -10.11
N TRP A 101 1.90 -0.53 -9.88
CA TRP A 101 1.33 -0.90 -8.58
C TRP A 101 1.77 -2.31 -8.14
N ARG A 102 1.75 -3.28 -9.04
CA ARG A 102 2.27 -4.63 -8.77
C ARG A 102 3.76 -4.63 -8.41
N GLN A 103 4.58 -3.84 -9.09
CA GLN A 103 6.02 -3.75 -8.79
C GLN A 103 6.28 -3.19 -7.40
N ILE A 104 5.53 -2.16 -7.00
CA ILE A 104 5.60 -1.59 -5.65
C ILE A 104 5.22 -2.65 -4.59
N ASN A 105 4.13 -3.38 -4.84
CA ASN A 105 3.65 -4.41 -3.92
C ASN A 105 4.49 -5.70 -3.91
N ALA A 106 5.21 -6.01 -4.99
CA ALA A 106 6.02 -7.23 -5.11
C ALA A 106 7.24 -7.21 -4.18
N ARG A 107 7.77 -6.02 -3.84
CA ARG A 107 8.94 -5.87 -2.95
C ARG A 107 8.65 -4.90 -1.82
N PRO A 108 7.73 -5.24 -0.90
CA PRO A 108 7.38 -4.33 0.16
C PRO A 108 8.54 -4.18 1.14
N ILE A 109 8.76 -2.95 1.64
CA ILE A 109 9.89 -2.57 2.51
C ILE A 109 10.06 -3.57 3.67
N LYS A 110 8.95 -3.97 4.30
CA LYS A 110 8.92 -4.98 5.37
C LYS A 110 9.51 -6.32 4.94
N LYS A 111 9.16 -6.85 3.76
CA LYS A 111 9.68 -8.13 3.24
C LYS A 111 11.15 -8.02 2.82
N VAL A 112 11.57 -6.87 2.30
CA VAL A 112 12.98 -6.61 2.00
C VAL A 112 13.82 -6.59 3.28
N ALA A 113 13.34 -5.90 4.32
CA ALA A 113 13.99 -5.87 5.63
C ALA A 113 14.06 -7.28 6.26
N GLU A 114 12.95 -8.02 6.21
CA GLU A 114 12.90 -9.41 6.69
C GLU A 114 13.87 -10.31 5.93
N ALA A 115 13.97 -10.19 4.60
CA ALA A 115 14.93 -10.94 3.79
C ALA A 115 16.38 -10.61 4.16
N LYS A 116 16.72 -9.32 4.35
CA LYS A 116 18.05 -8.89 4.83
C LYS A 116 18.35 -9.46 6.22
N ALA A 117 17.39 -9.41 7.15
CA ALA A 117 17.54 -9.95 8.50
C ALA A 117 17.75 -11.48 8.48
N ARG A 118 17.00 -12.22 7.64
CA ARG A 118 17.21 -13.67 7.45
C ARG A 118 18.59 -13.98 6.90
N LYS A 119 19.08 -13.21 5.92
CA LYS A 119 20.43 -13.38 5.37
C LYS A 119 21.49 -13.15 6.46
N LYS A 120 21.35 -12.09 7.26
CA LYS A 120 22.24 -11.81 8.40
C LYS A 120 22.20 -12.93 9.44
N LYS A 121 21.01 -13.42 9.82
CA LYS A 121 20.84 -14.53 10.77
C LYS A 121 21.51 -15.82 10.27
N ARG A 122 21.37 -16.15 8.99
CA ARG A 122 22.03 -17.32 8.38
C ARG A 122 23.56 -17.20 8.45
N MET A 123 24.11 -16.02 8.19
CA MET A 123 25.55 -15.76 8.26
C MET A 123 26.07 -15.88 9.69
N LEU A 124 25.40 -15.25 10.66
CA LEU A 124 25.77 -15.33 12.08
C LEU A 124 25.71 -16.77 12.59
N LYS A 125 24.64 -17.51 12.27
CA LYS A 125 24.51 -18.93 12.64
C LYS A 125 25.66 -19.77 12.09
N LYS A 126 26.12 -19.53 10.85
CA LYS A 126 27.30 -20.21 10.28
C LYS A 126 28.59 -19.86 11.02
N MET A 127 28.79 -18.58 11.36
CA MET A 127 29.96 -18.17 12.15
C MET A 127 29.95 -18.79 13.55
N GLU A 128 28.82 -18.81 14.23
CA GLU A 128 28.66 -19.46 15.54
C GLU A 128 28.95 -20.97 15.46
N GLN A 129 28.47 -21.64 14.41
CA GLN A 129 28.79 -23.05 14.17
C GLN A 129 30.29 -23.27 13.95
N MET A 130 30.96 -22.42 13.17
CA MET A 130 32.41 -22.50 12.98
C MET A 130 33.19 -22.24 14.28
N LYS A 131 32.77 -21.25 15.08
CA LYS A 131 33.36 -20.98 16.40
C LYS A 131 33.22 -22.16 17.35
N LYS A 132 32.01 -22.73 17.46
CA LYS A 132 31.75 -23.91 18.29
C LYS A 132 32.56 -25.13 17.83
N LYS A 133 32.68 -25.34 16.52
CA LYS A 133 33.55 -26.40 15.97
C LYS A 133 35.03 -26.15 16.31
N ALA A 134 35.50 -24.91 16.22
CA ALA A 134 36.88 -24.57 16.57
C ALA A 134 37.15 -24.78 18.07
N GLU A 135 36.25 -24.33 18.94
CA GLU A 135 36.34 -24.55 20.39
C GLU A 135 36.37 -26.04 20.73
N ALA A 136 35.51 -26.85 20.08
CA ALA A 136 35.47 -28.30 20.28
C ALA A 136 36.75 -29.03 19.83
N VAL A 137 37.35 -28.62 18.70
CA VAL A 137 38.62 -29.20 18.20
C VAL A 137 39.80 -28.79 19.08
N VAL A 138 39.75 -27.60 19.70
CA VAL A 138 40.78 -27.13 20.65
C VAL A 138 40.69 -27.89 21.97
N SER A 139 39.48 -28.18 22.47
CA SER A 139 39.28 -28.87 23.75
C SER A 139 39.60 -30.37 23.73
N THR A 140 39.68 -31.00 22.55
CA THR A 140 40.16 -32.39 22.44
C THR A 140 41.69 -32.44 22.60
N VAL A 141 42.14 -33.03 23.72
CA VAL A 141 43.56 -33.13 24.11
C VAL A 141 44.30 -34.21 23.32
N ASP A 142 43.60 -35.26 22.86
CA ASP A 142 44.22 -36.46 22.26
C ASP A 142 44.54 -36.37 20.75
N ILE A 143 44.55 -35.17 20.15
CA ILE A 143 44.69 -34.97 18.70
C ILE A 143 45.90 -34.08 18.38
N SER A 144 46.71 -34.45 17.39
CA SER A 144 47.86 -33.66 16.95
C SER A 144 47.43 -32.31 16.32
N GLU A 145 48.27 -31.27 16.42
CA GLU A 145 47.97 -29.94 15.85
C GLU A 145 47.63 -29.99 14.35
N ARG A 146 48.26 -30.92 13.63
CA ARG A 146 48.09 -31.11 12.18
C ARG A 146 46.71 -31.67 11.83
N GLU A 147 46.17 -32.56 12.66
CA GLU A 147 44.84 -33.15 12.49
C GLU A 147 43.73 -32.18 12.93
N LYS A 148 43.99 -31.32 13.93
CA LYS A 148 43.08 -30.22 14.32
C LYS A 148 42.80 -29.26 13.16
N VAL A 149 43.84 -28.89 12.42
CA VAL A 149 43.71 -28.02 11.22
C VAL A 149 42.95 -28.73 10.09
N ALA A 150 43.14 -30.04 9.91
CA ALA A 150 42.43 -30.82 8.91
C ALA A 150 40.93 -30.94 9.23
N GLN A 151 40.55 -31.08 10.51
CA GLN A 151 39.14 -31.11 10.95
C GLN A 151 38.45 -29.75 10.83
N LEU A 152 39.18 -28.65 11.02
CA LEU A 152 38.66 -27.28 10.85
C LEU A 152 38.39 -26.91 9.38
N ARG A 153 39.15 -27.48 8.44
CA ARG A 153 38.99 -27.24 6.99
C ARG A 153 37.83 -28.01 6.35
N ARG A 154 37.26 -29.00 7.03
CA ARG A 154 36.17 -29.86 6.54
C ARG A 154 34.79 -29.32 6.94
#